data_AF-V9HKS3-F1
#
_entry.id   AF-V9HKS3-F1
#
_cell.length_a   1.000
_cell.length_b   1.000
_cell.length_c   1.000
_cell.angle_alpha   90.00
_cell.angle_beta   90.00
_cell.angle_gamma   90.00
#
_symmetry.space_group_name_H-M   'P 1'
#
loop_
_entity.id
_entity.type
_entity.pdbx_description
1 polymer ?
#
loop_
_entity_poly.entity_id
_entity_poly.type
_entity_poly.pdbx_seq_one_letter_code
_entity_poly.pdbx_strand_id
1 'polypeptide(L)' 'MPPHLLEQRCQTLLEAHASNLIEHMDMGNDFLNELLELAKQNISNQEFERLAMAKLLSPYQQNV' A
#
# COMPACT_ATOMS: atom_id res chain seq x y z
N MET A 1 -6.53 15.29 -5.87
CA MET A 1 -5.27 14.68 -6.32
C MET A 1 -5.18 14.77 -7.84
N PRO A 2 -4.00 15.08 -8.41
CA PRO A 2 -3.80 15.00 -9.86
C PRO A 2 -3.95 13.56 -10.37
N PRO A 3 -4.58 13.31 -11.54
CA PRO A 3 -4.78 11.96 -12.08
C PRO A 3 -3.48 11.15 -12.22
N HIS A 4 -2.41 11.79 -12.70
CA HIS A 4 -1.09 11.16 -12.86
C HIS A 4 -0.51 10.63 -11.56
N LEU A 5 -0.78 11.30 -10.43
CA LEU A 5 -0.27 10.88 -9.13
C LEU A 5 -1.00 9.64 -8.60
N LEU A 6 -2.32 9.57 -8.85
CA LEU A 6 -3.13 8.41 -8.49
C LEU A 6 -2.70 7.18 -9.30
N GLU A 7 -2.55 7.35 -10.61
CA GLU A 7 -2.08 6.29 -11.51
C GLU A 7 -0.71 5.77 -11.08
N GLN A 8 0.23 6.67 -10.79
CA GLN A 8 1.56 6.30 -10.31
C GLN A 8 1.50 5.49 -9.00
N ARG A 9 0.72 5.94 -8.00
CA ARG A 9 0.60 5.22 -6.72
C ARG A 9 0.00 3.82 -6.90
N CYS A 10 -1.09 3.72 -7.65
CA CYS A 10 -1.73 2.43 -7.93
C CYS A 10 -0.78 1.49 -8.68
N GLN A 11 -0.05 1.99 -9.67
CA GLN A 11 0.91 1.20 -10.42
C GLN A 11 2.02 0.66 -9.51
N THR A 12 2.63 1.52 -8.68
CA THR A 12 3.67 1.09 -7.74
C THR A 12 3.19 0.01 -6.77
N LEU A 13 1.95 0.13 -6.27
CA LEU A 13 1.37 -0.87 -5.38
C LEU A 13 1.17 -2.23 -6.08
N LEU A 14 0.69 -2.21 -7.33
CA LEU A 14 0.49 -3.42 -8.12
C LEU A 14 1.82 -4.10 -8.48
N GLU A 15 2.84 -3.32 -8.85
CA GLU A 15 4.19 -3.82 -9.15
C GLU A 15 4.84 -4.45 -7.91
N ALA A 16 4.70 -3.80 -6.74
CA ALA A 16 5.20 -4.33 -5.48
C ALA A 16 4.48 -5.64 -5.10
N HIS A 17 3.16 -5.69 -5.24
CA HIS A 17 2.38 -6.90 -4.98
C HIS A 17 2.76 -8.05 -5.92
N ALA A 18 2.91 -7.78 -7.22
CA ALA A 18 3.37 -8.79 -8.18
C ALA A 18 4.77 -9.32 -7.84
N SER A 19 5.68 -8.44 -7.40
CA SER A 19 7.02 -8.83 -6.96
C SER A 19 6.95 -9.69 -5.70
N ASN A 20 6.14 -9.30 -4.72
CA ASN A 20 5.95 -10.07 -3.48
C ASN A 20 5.32 -11.45 -3.72
N LEU A 21 4.41 -11.57 -4.70
CA LEU A 21 3.84 -12.86 -5.11
C LEU A 21 4.92 -13.80 -5.67
N ILE A 22 5.84 -13.28 -6.49
CA ILE A 22 6.96 -14.05 -7.04
C ILE A 22 7.90 -14.51 -5.93
N GLU A 23 8.15 -13.65 -4.93
CA GLU A 23 9.05 -13.93 -3.81
C GLU A 23 8.38 -14.73 -2.67
N HIS A 24 7.10 -15.12 -2.82
CA HIS A 24 6.29 -15.78 -1.79
C HIS A 24 6.20 -14.98 -0.47
N MET A 25 6.33 -13.66 -0.54
CA MET A 25 6.20 -12.71 0.59
C MET A 25 4.90 -11.89 0.51
N ASP A 26 3.94 -12.32 -0.32
CA ASP A 26 2.69 -11.60 -0.48
C ASP A 26 1.85 -11.59 0.80
N MET A 27 1.27 -10.42 1.11
CA MET A 27 0.41 -10.21 2.27
C MET A 27 -1.08 -10.45 1.96
N GLY A 28 -1.39 -10.87 0.73
CA GLY A 28 -2.73 -11.17 0.26
C GLY A 28 -3.44 -9.99 -0.41
N ASN A 29 -4.46 -10.33 -1.19
CA ASN A 29 -5.27 -9.37 -1.95
C ASN A 29 -6.01 -8.37 -1.06
N ASP A 30 -6.38 -8.75 0.17
CA ASP A 30 -7.07 -7.86 1.11
C ASP A 30 -6.16 -6.68 1.50
N PHE A 31 -4.88 -6.97 1.77
CA PHE A 31 -3.89 -5.94 2.09
C PHE A 31 -3.63 -5.01 0.90
N LEU A 32 -3.53 -5.56 -0.31
CA LEU A 32 -3.44 -4.78 -1.54
C LEU A 32 -4.64 -3.83 -1.71
N ASN A 33 -5.86 -4.35 -1.53
CA ASN A 33 -7.09 -3.56 -1.68
C ASN A 33 -7.12 -2.39 -0.70
N GLU A 34 -6.71 -2.60 0.56
CA GLU A 34 -6.62 -1.51 1.53
C GLU A 34 -5.62 -0.43 1.13
N LEU A 35 -4.45 -0.81 0.61
CA LEU A 35 -3.45 0.15 0.13
C LEU A 35 -3.92 0.90 -1.12
N LEU A 36 -4.67 0.27 -2.01
CA LEU A 36 -5.27 0.91 -3.17
C LEU A 36 -6.36 1.91 -2.77
N GLU A 37 -7.18 1.60 -1.77
CA GLU A 37 -8.14 2.56 -1.21
C GLU A 37 -7.44 3.74 -0.54
N LEU A 38 -6.34 3.49 0.17
CA LEU A 38 -5.50 4.55 0.73
C LEU A 38 -4.87 5.42 -0.37
N ALA A 39 -4.43 4.83 -1.48
CA ALA A 39 -3.83 5.55 -2.61
C ALA A 39 -4.80 6.53 -3.27
N LYS A 40 -6.12 6.24 -3.24
CA LYS A 40 -7.19 7.12 -3.75
C LYS A 40 -7.48 8.33 -2.85
N GLN A 41 -7.04 8.31 -1.59
CA GLN A 41 -7.31 9.42 -0.66
C GLN A 41 -6.56 10.68 -1.08
N ASN A 42 -7.21 11.85 -0.93
CA ASN A 42 -6.62 13.15 -1.26
C ASN A 42 -5.60 13.62 -0.20
N ILE A 43 -4.54 12.84 -0.01
CA ILE A 43 -3.45 13.05 0.95
C ILE A 43 -2.12 13.21 0.21
N SER A 44 -1.13 13.84 0.87
CA SER A 44 0.23 13.97 0.32
C SER A 44 0.91 12.60 0.19
N ASN A 45 1.98 12.52 -0.63
CA ASN A 45 2.77 11.27 -0.73
C ASN A 45 3.36 10.86 0.61
N GLN A 46 3.87 11.84 1.36
CA GLN A 46 4.45 11.60 2.68
C GLN A 46 3.41 11.02 3.66
N GLU A 47 2.17 11.51 3.63
CA GLU A 47 1.11 10.97 4.48
C GLU A 47 0.64 9.59 4.02
N PHE A 48 0.57 9.36 2.71
CA PHE A 48 0.32 8.04 2.15
C PHE A 48 1.38 7.02 2.60
N GLU A 49 2.67 7.35 2.49
CA GLU A 49 3.78 6.49 2.93
C GLU A 49 3.70 6.20 4.43
N ARG A 50 3.43 7.22 5.25
CA ARG A 50 3.27 7.05 6.71
C ARG A 50 2.15 6.07 7.05
N LEU A 51 0.99 6.21 6.40
CA LEU A 51 -0.18 5.34 6.64
C LEU A 51 0.03 3.93 6.09
N ALA A 52 0.67 3.80 4.93
CA ALA A 52 1.02 2.51 4.34
C ALA A 52 2.02 1.74 5.22
N MET A 53 3.05 2.41 5.72
CA MET A 53 4.01 1.81 6.67
C MET A 53 3.35 1.44 8.00
N ALA A 54 2.46 2.28 8.53
CA ALA A 54 1.71 1.94 9.74
C ALA A 54 0.86 0.67 9.56
N LYS A 55 0.25 0.48 8.38
CA LYS A 55 -0.50 -0.75 8.04
C LYS A 55 0.40 -1.98 7.93
N LEU A 56 1.60 -1.85 7.35
CA LEU A 56 2.61 -2.93 7.31
C LEU A 56 3.07 -3.36 8.71
N LEU A 57 3.15 -2.40 9.65
CA LEU A 57 3.59 -2.64 11.03
C LEU A 57 2.45 -3.08 11.97
N SER A 58 1.19 -2.86 11.59
CA SER A 58 0.01 -3.18 12.40
C SER A 58 -0.07 -4.65 12.88
N PRO A 59 0.26 -5.68 12.09
CA PRO A 59 0.29 -7.07 12.57
C PRO A 59 1.31 -7.32 13.69
N TYR A 60 2.34 -6.47 13.80
CA TYR A 60 3.37 -6.57 14.84
C TYR A 60 3.02 -5.80 16.13
N GLN A 61 1.99 -4.95 16.11
CA GLN A 61 1.60 -4.16 17.29
C GLN A 61 0.56 -4.84 18.20
N GLN A 62 -0.05 -5.95 17.78
CA GLN A 62 -1.03 -6.67 18.61
C GLN A 62 -0.43 -7.78 19.49
N ASN A 63 0.89 -7.95 19.51
CA ASN A 63 1.59 -8.99 20.29
C ASN A 63 2.50 -8.41 21.40
N VAL A 64 2.15 -7.27 22.02
CA VAL A 64 2.87 -6.75 23.20
C VAL A 64 1.94 -6.58 24.38
#